data_AF-T0YIT0-F1
#
_entry.id   AF-T0YIT0-F1
#
_cell.length_a   1.000
_cell.length_b   1.000
_cell.length_c   1.000
_cell.angle_alpha   90.00
_cell.angle_beta   90.00
_cell.angle_gamma   90.00
#
_symmetry.space_group_name_H-M   'P 1'
#
loop_
_entity.id
_entity.type
_entity.pdbx_description
1 polymer ?
#
loop_
_entity_poly.entity_id
_entity_poly.type
_entity_poly.pdbx_seq_one_letter_code
_entity_poly.pdbx_strand_id
1 'polypeptide(L)'
;MAERSSLEVVQEVLEKAPPRGFGETVELTVNLKDLDLTVPKNRIEDDMPLPNGRGKSVKVALFGTPEMCQKVKGVVDLAVSSADLDDV
;
A
#
# COMPACT_ATOMS: atom_id res chain seq x y z
N MET A 1 -16.49 -12.84 15.40
CA MET A 1 -16.94 -11.66 14.61
C MET A 1 -16.81 -10.43 15.49
N ALA A 2 -16.61 -9.24 14.92
CA ALA A 2 -16.44 -8.02 15.70
C ALA A 2 -17.74 -7.66 16.44
N GLU A 3 -17.64 -7.26 17.71
CA GLU A 3 -18.79 -6.91 18.56
C GLU A 3 -19.39 -5.54 18.22
N ARG A 4 -18.59 -4.64 17.62
CA ARG A 4 -19.00 -3.31 17.14
C ARG A 4 -18.90 -3.24 15.62
N SER A 5 -19.75 -2.41 15.01
CA SER A 5 -19.70 -2.15 13.59
C SER A 5 -18.39 -1.42 13.23
N SER A 6 -17.73 -1.84 12.15
CA SER A 6 -16.51 -1.19 11.66
C SER A 6 -16.73 0.29 11.36
N LEU A 7 -17.92 0.67 10.87
CA LEU A 7 -18.26 2.05 10.58
C LEU A 7 -18.30 2.93 11.83
N GLU A 8 -18.86 2.41 12.93
CA GLU A 8 -18.96 3.15 14.20
C GLU A 8 -17.57 3.39 14.79
N VAL A 9 -16.69 2.39 14.75
CA VAL A 9 -15.32 2.52 15.26
C VAL A 9 -14.52 3.52 14.43
N VAL A 10 -14.65 3.50 13.10
CA VAL A 10 -13.94 4.44 12.23
C VAL A 10 -14.42 5.88 12.48
N GLN A 11 -15.73 6.11 12.63
CA GLN A 11 -16.25 7.44 12.96
C GLN A 11 -15.73 7.96 14.30
N GLU A 12 -15.77 7.12 15.34
CA GLU A 12 -15.28 7.48 16.67
C GLU A 12 -13.78 7.85 16.67
N VAL A 13 -12.96 7.12 15.90
CA VAL A 13 -11.53 7.40 15.76
C VAL A 13 -11.30 8.74 15.05
N LEU A 14 -12.06 9.03 13.99
CA LEU A 14 -11.95 10.29 13.25
C LEU A 14 -12.35 11.51 14.10
N GLU A 15 -13.38 11.37 14.94
CA GLU A 15 -13.83 12.45 15.83
C GLU A 15 -12.86 12.72 16.99
N LYS A 16 -12.22 11.68 17.51
CA LYS A 16 -11.25 11.79 18.61
C LYS A 16 -9.85 12.20 18.16
N ALA A 17 -9.57 12.20 16.86
CA ALA A 17 -8.27 12.56 16.33
C ALA A 17 -7.96 14.06 16.58
N PRO A 18 -6.80 14.40 17.17
CA PRO A 18 -6.41 15.79 17.36
C PRO A 18 -6.10 16.46 16.02
N PRO A 19 -6.39 17.76 15.86
CA PRO A 19 -6.15 18.45 14.59
C PRO A 19 -4.66 18.52 14.27
N ARG A 20 -4.30 18.26 13.01
CA ARG A 20 -2.93 18.37 12.49
C ARG A 20 -2.89 19.25 11.24
N GLY A 21 -1.72 19.81 10.94
CA GLY A 21 -1.49 20.65 9.75
C GLY A 21 -1.26 19.87 8.46
N PHE A 22 -1.55 18.57 8.41
CA PHE A 22 -1.35 17.71 7.24
C PHE A 22 -2.44 16.62 7.17
N GLY A 23 -2.66 16.05 5.99
CA GLY A 23 -3.63 14.96 5.80
C GLY A 23 -3.18 13.66 6.48
N GLU A 24 -3.99 13.15 7.39
CA GLU A 24 -3.72 11.92 8.14
C GLU A 24 -4.16 10.67 7.34
N THR A 25 -3.52 9.54 7.65
CA THR A 25 -3.88 8.23 7.09
C THR A 25 -4.40 7.34 8.21
N VAL A 26 -5.37 6.47 7.90
CA VAL A 26 -5.91 5.49 8.82
C VAL A 26 -5.18 4.17 8.64
N GLU A 27 -4.68 3.60 9.74
CA GLU A 27 -3.98 2.31 9.77
C GLU A 27 -4.88 1.24 10.39
N LEU A 28 -4.81 0.01 9.87
CA LEU A 28 -5.51 -1.16 10.41
C LEU A 28 -4.49 -2.15 10.96
N THR A 29 -4.63 -2.53 12.23
CA THR A 29 -3.79 -3.56 12.86
C THR A 29 -4.66 -4.72 13.30
N VAL A 30 -4.24 -5.94 12.96
CA VAL A 30 -4.95 -7.18 13.32
C VAL A 30 -3.99 -8.08 14.07
N ASN A 31 -4.39 -8.49 15.28
CA ASN A 31 -3.65 -9.49 16.05
C ASN A 31 -4.18 -10.88 15.70
N LEU A 32 -3.30 -11.76 15.24
CA LEU A 32 -3.61 -13.14 14.93
C LEU A 32 -3.20 -14.05 16.08
N LYS A 33 -4.08 -14.96 16.47
CA LYS A 33 -3.79 -16.01 17.46
C LYS A 33 -3.68 -17.35 16.74
N ASP A 34 -2.82 -18.23 17.26
CA ASP A 34 -2.65 -19.61 16.77
C ASP A 34 -2.04 -19.72 15.36
N LEU A 35 -1.27 -18.71 14.95
CA LEU A 35 -0.49 -18.72 13.70
C LEU A 35 1.00 -18.88 14.01
N ASP A 36 1.59 -19.99 13.59
CA ASP A 36 3.04 -20.22 13.71
C ASP A 36 3.78 -19.64 12.50
N LEU A 37 4.43 -18.49 12.69
CA LEU A 37 5.22 -17.77 11.66
C LEU A 37 6.59 -18.40 11.38
N THR A 38 7.02 -19.40 12.16
CA THR A 38 8.27 -20.13 11.88
C THR A 38 8.12 -21.03 10.66
N VAL A 39 6.90 -21.49 10.38
CA VAL A 39 6.56 -22.24 9.17
C VAL A 39 6.29 -21.25 8.03
N PRO A 40 7.12 -21.21 6.97
CA PRO A 40 6.99 -20.21 5.91
C PRO A 40 5.63 -20.20 5.20
N LYS A 41 4.98 -21.37 5.10
CA LYS A 41 3.67 -21.51 4.47
C LYS A 41 2.53 -20.78 5.22
N ASN A 42 2.73 -20.47 6.50
CA ASN A 42 1.73 -19.77 7.30
C ASN A 42 1.87 -18.24 7.21
N ARG A 43 2.88 -17.74 6.48
CA ARG A 43 3.03 -16.30 6.25
C ARG A 43 1.91 -15.82 5.34
N ILE A 44 1.28 -14.73 5.75
CA ILE A 44 0.24 -14.07 4.98
C ILE A 44 0.92 -12.93 4.22
N GLU A 45 1.15 -13.15 2.94
CA GLU A 45 1.63 -12.16 1.98
C GLU A 45 0.55 -12.05 0.91
N ASP A 46 -0.26 -10.98 0.97
CA ASP A 46 -1.38 -10.78 0.06
C ASP A 46 -1.49 -9.31 -0.34
N ASP A 47 -1.82 -9.09 -1.60
CA ASP A 47 -1.96 -7.78 -2.22
C ASP A 47 -3.39 -7.60 -2.69
N MET A 48 -4.13 -6.69 -2.05
CA MET A 48 -5.53 -6.43 -2.37
C MET A 48 -5.73 -4.99 -2.88
N PRO A 49 -6.41 -4.78 -4.02
CA PRO A 49 -6.76 -3.45 -4.47
C PRO A 49 -7.82 -2.84 -3.55
N LEU A 50 -7.55 -1.62 -3.05
CA LEU A 50 -8.53 -0.88 -2.27
C LEU A 50 -9.59 -0.26 -3.19
N PRO A 51 -10.89 -0.44 -2.91
CA PRO A 51 -11.97 -0.01 -3.81
C PRO A 51 -11.99 1.50 -4.07
N ASN A 52 -11.54 2.30 -3.11
CA ASN A 52 -11.48 3.77 -3.21
C ASN A 52 -10.03 4.29 -3.21
N GLY A 53 -9.04 3.42 -3.36
CA GLY A 53 -7.62 3.77 -3.25
C GLY A 53 -7.19 4.18 -1.83
N ARG A 54 -5.96 4.69 -1.72
CA ARG A 54 -5.32 5.07 -0.44
C ARG A 54 -5.48 6.55 -0.08
N GLY A 55 -6.18 7.34 -0.91
CA GLY A 55 -6.28 8.79 -0.78
C GLY A 55 -5.01 9.57 -1.15
N LYS A 56 -3.84 8.92 -1.24
CA LYS A 56 -2.57 9.47 -1.72
C LYS A 56 -2.08 8.69 -2.94
N SER A 57 -1.50 9.38 -3.92
CA SER A 57 -0.85 8.72 -5.06
C SER A 57 0.32 7.86 -4.58
N VAL A 58 0.31 6.59 -4.99
CA VAL A 58 1.43 5.67 -4.78
C VAL A 58 2.42 5.93 -5.89
N LYS A 59 3.68 6.19 -5.53
CA LYS A 59 4.74 6.33 -6.51
C LYS A 59 5.14 4.95 -7.01
N VAL A 60 5.10 4.74 -8.31
CA VAL A 60 5.44 3.45 -8.95
C VAL A 60 6.62 3.65 -9.90
N ALA A 61 7.63 2.79 -9.73
CA ALA A 61 8.76 2.68 -10.64
C ALA A 61 8.69 1.35 -11.40
N LEU A 62 8.95 1.38 -12.71
CA LEU A 62 9.02 0.20 -13.56
C LEU A 62 10.46 0.00 -14.04
N PHE A 63 10.96 -1.24 -13.91
CA PHE A 63 12.20 -1.69 -14.51
C PHE A 63 11.86 -2.56 -15.71
N GLY A 64 12.40 -2.25 -16.89
CA GLY A 64 12.04 -2.97 -18.10
C GLY A 64 12.95 -2.70 -19.29
N THR A 65 12.60 -3.28 -20.44
CA THR A 65 13.33 -3.00 -21.69
C THR A 65 13.08 -1.56 -22.15
N PRO A 66 13.97 -0.98 -22.97
CA PRO A 66 13.78 0.37 -23.51
C PRO A 66 12.42 0.56 -24.20
N GLU A 67 11.92 -0.45 -24.91
CA GLU A 67 10.60 -0.39 -25.56
C GLU A 67 9.46 -0.36 -24.54
N MET A 68 9.59 -1.11 -23.44
CA MET A 68 8.59 -1.14 -22.37
C MET A 68 8.54 0.22 -21.64
N CYS A 69 9.71 0.79 -21.33
CA CYS A 69 9.82 2.10 -20.71
C CYS A 69 9.17 3.21 -21.54
N GLN A 70 9.28 3.16 -22.88
CA GLN A 70 8.60 4.12 -23.75
C GLN A 70 7.08 3.96 -23.73
N LYS A 71 6.57 2.72 -23.70
CA LYS A 71 5.11 2.46 -23.70
C LYS A 71 4.42 2.90 -22.41
N VAL A 72 5.09 2.78 -21.27
CA VAL A 72 4.51 3.12 -19.95
C VAL A 72 4.76 4.57 -19.55
N LYS A 73 5.39 5.37 -20.42
CA LYS A 73 5.71 6.77 -20.16
C LYS A 73 4.43 7.56 -19.92
N GLY A 74 4.29 8.13 -18.72
CA GLY A 74 3.09 8.85 -18.27
C GLY A 74 2.07 7.99 -17.50
N VAL A 75 2.29 6.68 -17.39
CA VAL A 75 1.52 5.78 -16.50
C VAL A 75 2.26 5.56 -15.18
N VAL A 76 3.59 5.48 -15.23
CA VAL A 76 4.47 5.32 -14.05
C VAL A 76 5.24 6.60 -13.77
N ASP A 77 5.60 6.82 -12.50
CA ASP A 77 6.38 7.98 -12.07
C ASP A 77 7.84 7.89 -12.53
N LEU A 78 8.38 6.67 -12.62
CA LEU A 78 9.74 6.40 -13.05
C LEU A 78 9.80 5.13 -13.89
N ALA A 79 10.49 5.19 -15.03
CA ALA A 79 10.80 4.02 -15.84
C ALA A 79 12.32 3.95 -16.01
N VAL A 80 12.92 2.83 -15.61
CA VAL A 80 14.37 2.61 -15.63
C VAL A 80 14.67 1.42 -16.54
N SER A 81 15.57 1.60 -17.49
CA SER A 81 16.05 0.52 -18.36
C SER A 81 17.40 -0.03 -17.89
N SER A 82 17.78 -1.20 -18.40
CA SER A 82 19.10 -1.78 -18.12
C SER A 82 20.25 -0.84 -18.51
N ALA A 83 20.10 -0.10 -19.61
CA ALA A 83 21.10 0.87 -20.07
C ALA A 83 21.29 2.03 -19.08
N ASP A 84 20.25 2.39 -18.32
CA ASP A 84 20.34 3.45 -17.30
C ASP A 84 21.05 2.97 -16.01
N LEU A 85 21.17 1.65 -15.83
CA LEU A 85 21.79 1.02 -14.65
C LEU A 85 23.27 0.69 -14.87
N ASP A 86 23.67 0.46 -16.12
CA ASP A 86 25.05 0.13 -16.48
C ASP A 86 26.01 1.35 -16.37
N ASP A 87 25.46 2.57 -16.30
CA ASP A 87 26.20 3.84 -16.16
C ASP A 87 26.40 4.30 -14.68
N VAL A 88 26.11 3.43 -13.69
CA VAL A 88 26.31 3.67 -12.24
C VAL A 88 27.38 2.76 -11.66
#